data_AF-A0A2G6EYF1-F1
#
_entry.id   AF-A0A2G6EYF1-F1
#
_cell.length_a   1.000
_cell.length_b   1.000
_cell.length_c   1.000
_cell.angle_alpha   90.00
_cell.angle_beta   90.00
_cell.angle_gamma   90.00
#
_symmetry.space_group_name_H-M   'P 1'
#
loop_
_entity.id
_entity.type
_entity.pdbx_description
1 polymer ?
#
loop_
_entity_poly.entity_id
_entity_poly.type
_entity_poly.pdbx_seq_one_letter_code
_entity_poly.pdbx_strand_id
1 'polypeptide(L)'
;VYIEFGDLEKAKKLYMEILEKEPENEEVLHNLLEIFYEIKDIKNVEKYSKNILNKNSNLYIKSQFNLAYIKNDYTLAKKILENTALIKNLDENYDKTFFNQIKNIYEYEVSEQLLKILDVLYNYYGDEADFIRYYSFMLIEMKEFKRAEYILMKEVLENNTGKSMGDMLVDLANVYNQNNEQEKFMNIMKILETQSIPISYNMNKYMILKNNSDKYMILKK
;
A
#
# COMPACT_ATOMS: atom_id res chain seq x y z
N VAL A 1 5.95 22.79 -16.45
CA VAL A 1 5.49 23.69 -17.54
C VAL A 1 4.31 23.16 -18.37
N TYR A 2 4.27 21.92 -18.91
CA TYR A 2 3.06 21.43 -19.63
C TYR A 2 2.19 20.44 -18.84
N ILE A 3 2.80 19.61 -17.97
CA ILE A 3 2.05 18.72 -17.05
C ILE A 3 1.22 19.55 -16.04
N GLU A 4 1.74 20.70 -15.61
CA GLU A 4 1.05 21.64 -14.69
C GLU A 4 -0.21 22.32 -15.28
N PHE A 5 -0.44 22.23 -16.60
CA PHE A 5 -1.56 22.93 -17.28
C PHE A 5 -2.63 21.99 -17.84
N GLY A 6 -2.60 20.69 -17.52
CA GLY A 6 -3.71 19.77 -17.81
C GLY A 6 -3.91 19.39 -19.29
N ASP A 7 -2.95 19.69 -20.17
CA ASP A 7 -3.00 19.28 -21.58
C ASP A 7 -2.05 18.09 -21.82
N LEU A 8 -2.44 16.93 -21.28
CA LEU A 8 -1.69 15.67 -21.36
C LEU A 8 -1.42 15.27 -22.82
N GLU A 9 -2.32 15.57 -23.75
CA GLU A 9 -2.15 15.26 -25.17
C GLU A 9 -1.04 16.11 -25.82
N LYS A 10 -0.97 17.41 -25.51
CA LYS A 10 0.14 18.26 -25.97
C LYS A 10 1.47 17.85 -25.36
N ALA A 11 1.50 17.53 -24.06
CA ALA A 11 2.70 17.05 -23.39
C ALA A 11 3.22 15.76 -24.03
N LYS A 12 2.33 14.77 -24.22
CA LYS A 12 2.61 13.51 -24.90
C LYS A 12 3.19 13.73 -26.29
N LYS A 13 2.57 14.60 -27.11
CA LYS A 13 3.05 14.92 -28.46
C LYS A 13 4.46 15.54 -28.44
N LEU A 14 4.69 16.52 -27.57
CA LEU A 14 5.99 17.17 -27.43
C LEU A 14 7.08 16.18 -27.02
N TYR A 15 6.80 15.32 -26.04
CA TYR A 15 7.73 14.29 -25.60
C TYR A 15 8.05 13.29 -26.72
N MET A 16 7.05 12.87 -27.49
CA MET A 16 7.27 12.01 -28.66
C MET A 16 8.18 12.68 -29.71
N GLU A 17 7.98 13.97 -30.00
CA GLU A 17 8.84 14.74 -30.93
C GLU A 17 10.29 14.86 -30.43
N ILE A 18 10.50 14.99 -29.12
CA ILE A 18 11.84 15.00 -28.53
C ILE A 18 12.48 13.61 -28.69
N LEU A 19 11.77 12.53 -28.39
CA LEU A 19 12.28 11.16 -28.52
C LEU A 19 12.52 10.71 -29.96
N GLU A 20 11.98 11.40 -30.97
CA GLU A 20 12.36 11.18 -32.36
C GLU A 20 13.80 11.62 -32.65
N LYS A 21 14.30 12.65 -31.94
CA LYS A 21 15.66 13.18 -32.09
C LYS A 21 16.62 12.61 -31.05
N GLU A 22 16.12 12.35 -29.85
CA GLU A 22 16.87 11.85 -28.69
C GLU A 22 16.15 10.65 -28.07
N PRO A 23 16.21 9.46 -28.70
CA PRO A 23 15.38 8.30 -28.29
C PRO A 23 15.61 7.81 -26.86
N GLU A 24 16.77 8.13 -26.29
CA GLU A 24 17.28 7.66 -25.00
C GLU A 24 17.21 8.75 -23.91
N ASN A 25 16.59 9.90 -24.20
CA ASN A 25 16.43 10.98 -23.23
C ASN A 25 15.62 10.48 -22.01
N GLU A 26 16.31 10.26 -20.89
CA GLU A 26 15.76 9.56 -19.72
C GLU A 26 14.61 10.32 -19.05
N GLU A 27 14.72 11.65 -18.95
CA GLU A 27 13.67 12.50 -18.38
C GLU A 27 12.41 12.48 -19.23
N VAL A 28 12.56 12.54 -20.55
CA VAL A 28 11.42 12.49 -21.48
C VAL A 28 10.80 11.09 -21.50
N LEU A 29 11.62 10.03 -21.46
CA LEU A 29 11.14 8.66 -21.32
C LEU A 29 10.37 8.47 -20.03
N HIS A 30 10.85 9.00 -18.90
CA HIS A 30 10.16 8.96 -17.62
C HIS A 30 8.76 9.57 -17.75
N ASN A 31 8.67 10.84 -18.13
CA ASN A 31 7.40 11.56 -18.19
C ASN A 31 6.41 10.90 -19.17
N LEU A 32 6.90 10.44 -20.32
CA LEU A 32 6.05 9.83 -21.33
C LEU A 32 5.56 8.43 -20.91
N LEU A 33 6.38 7.64 -20.23
CA LEU A 33 5.98 6.33 -19.72
C LEU A 33 4.94 6.41 -18.61
N GLU A 34 5.00 7.42 -17.74
CA GLU A 34 3.95 7.68 -16.75
C GLU A 34 2.62 8.01 -17.42
N ILE A 35 2.62 8.90 -18.43
CA ILE A 35 1.39 9.22 -19.20
C ILE A 35 0.81 7.96 -19.84
N PHE A 36 1.63 7.14 -20.50
CA PHE A 36 1.15 5.91 -21.13
C PHE A 36 0.63 4.89 -20.11
N TYR A 37 1.24 4.82 -18.93
CA TYR A 37 0.76 3.98 -17.84
C TYR A 37 -0.63 4.44 -17.35
N GLU A 38 -0.81 5.74 -17.09
CA GLU A 38 -2.08 6.31 -16.62
C GLU A 38 -3.24 6.03 -17.58
N ILE A 39 -3.01 6.18 -18.90
CA ILE A 39 -4.02 5.89 -19.93
C ILE A 39 -4.07 4.42 -20.35
N LYS A 40 -3.30 3.55 -19.70
CA LYS A 40 -3.21 2.10 -19.96
C LYS A 40 -2.83 1.76 -21.42
N ASP A 41 -1.98 2.56 -22.06
CA ASP A 41 -1.46 2.32 -23.40
C ASP A 41 -0.29 1.32 -23.36
N ILE A 42 -0.63 0.04 -23.25
CA ILE A 42 0.33 -1.08 -23.16
C ILE A 42 1.34 -1.03 -24.31
N LYS A 43 0.88 -0.76 -25.54
CA LYS A 43 1.72 -0.79 -26.73
C LYS A 43 2.84 0.24 -26.65
N ASN A 44 2.52 1.44 -26.21
CA ASN A 44 3.51 2.50 -26.11
C ASN A 44 4.41 2.35 -24.87
N VAL A 45 3.90 1.84 -23.74
CA VAL A 45 4.77 1.46 -22.60
C VAL A 45 5.84 0.45 -23.04
N GLU A 46 5.46 -0.59 -23.79
CA GLU A 46 6.41 -1.57 -24.32
C GLU A 46 7.41 -0.99 -25.33
N LYS A 47 6.93 -0.10 -26.20
CA LYS A 47 7.77 0.52 -27.22
C LYS A 47 8.85 1.39 -26.59
N TYR A 48 8.47 2.31 -25.70
CA TYR A 48 9.37 3.32 -25.16
C TYR A 48 10.25 2.78 -24.02
N SER A 49 9.79 1.81 -23.23
CA SER A 49 10.63 1.18 -22.19
C SER A 49 11.87 0.46 -22.76
N LYS A 50 11.82 0.01 -24.02
CA LYS A 50 12.97 -0.59 -24.70
C LYS A 50 14.12 0.39 -24.90
N ASN A 51 13.83 1.68 -25.04
CA ASN A 51 14.82 2.73 -25.26
C ASN A 51 15.61 3.09 -23.99
N ILE A 52 15.18 2.64 -22.81
CA ILE A 52 15.93 2.86 -21.58
C ILE A 52 17.19 2.00 -21.62
N LEU A 53 18.37 2.61 -21.74
CA LEU A 53 19.63 1.88 -21.90
C LEU A 53 20.00 1.04 -20.68
N ASN A 54 19.95 1.65 -19.49
CA ASN A 54 20.31 0.97 -18.26
C ASN A 54 19.14 0.11 -17.77
N LYS A 55 19.22 -1.21 -18.02
CA LYS A 55 18.20 -2.19 -17.60
C LYS A 55 18.17 -2.46 -16.09
N ASN A 56 19.07 -1.85 -15.33
CA ASN A 56 19.06 -1.86 -13.86
C ASN A 56 18.63 -0.50 -13.26
N SER A 57 18.27 0.49 -14.10
CA SER A 57 17.77 1.79 -13.63
C SER A 57 16.39 1.67 -13.00
N ASN A 58 16.07 2.59 -12.08
CA ASN A 58 14.74 2.69 -11.48
C ASN A 58 13.66 2.91 -12.53
N LEU A 59 13.93 3.76 -13.53
CA LEU A 59 13.01 3.99 -14.63
C LEU A 59 12.69 2.70 -15.39
N TYR A 60 13.71 1.90 -15.71
CA TYR A 60 13.49 0.62 -16.38
C TYR A 60 12.66 -0.32 -15.51
N ILE A 61 13.06 -0.52 -14.25
CA ILE A 61 12.37 -1.46 -13.36
C ILE A 61 10.93 -1.02 -13.10
N LYS A 62 10.69 0.28 -12.86
CA LYS A 62 9.34 0.87 -12.75
C LYS A 62 8.52 0.65 -14.02
N SER A 63 9.11 0.87 -15.20
CA SER A 63 8.41 0.65 -16.47
C SER A 63 8.00 -0.81 -16.68
N GLN A 64 8.86 -1.77 -16.29
CA GLN A 64 8.54 -3.20 -16.37
C GLN A 64 7.47 -3.59 -15.36
N PHE A 65 7.53 -3.04 -14.15
CA PHE A 65 6.51 -3.24 -13.13
C PHE A 65 5.15 -2.70 -13.59
N ASN A 66 5.11 -1.45 -14.06
CA ASN A 66 3.91 -0.80 -14.59
C ASN A 66 3.31 -1.62 -15.75
N LEU A 67 4.15 -2.10 -16.66
CA LEU A 67 3.74 -2.95 -17.77
C LEU A 67 3.13 -4.28 -17.31
N ALA A 68 3.76 -4.96 -16.35
CA ALA A 68 3.24 -6.20 -15.78
C ALA A 68 1.89 -5.95 -15.09
N TYR A 69 1.79 -4.85 -14.33
CA TYR A 69 0.58 -4.46 -13.61
C TYR A 69 -0.60 -4.18 -14.55
N ILE A 70 -0.43 -3.33 -15.59
CA ILE A 70 -1.53 -3.02 -16.54
C ILE A 70 -1.97 -4.23 -17.37
N LYS A 71 -1.11 -5.24 -17.51
CA LYS A 71 -1.43 -6.52 -18.15
C LYS A 71 -2.10 -7.52 -17.20
N ASN A 72 -2.24 -7.18 -15.92
CA ASN A 72 -2.66 -8.08 -14.84
C ASN A 72 -1.75 -9.31 -14.70
N ASP A 73 -0.48 -9.21 -15.10
CA ASP A 73 0.52 -10.24 -14.83
C ASP A 73 1.11 -10.01 -13.42
N TYR A 74 0.29 -10.32 -12.41
CA TYR A 74 0.67 -10.11 -11.01
C TYR A 74 1.81 -11.03 -10.57
N THR A 75 1.98 -12.18 -11.21
CA THR A 75 3.14 -13.05 -10.98
C THR A 75 4.43 -12.33 -11.34
N LEU A 76 4.49 -11.71 -12.52
CA LEU A 76 5.65 -10.93 -12.95
C LEU A 76 5.80 -9.65 -12.12
N ALA A 77 4.71 -8.91 -11.87
CA ALA A 77 4.74 -7.68 -11.08
C ALA A 77 5.29 -7.95 -9.67
N LYS A 78 4.82 -9.03 -9.03
CA LYS A 78 5.34 -9.50 -7.74
C LYS A 78 6.82 -9.82 -7.83
N LYS A 79 7.25 -10.64 -8.79
CA LYS A 79 8.68 -10.99 -8.97
C LYS A 79 9.57 -9.74 -9.12
N ILE A 80 9.07 -8.69 -9.79
CA ILE A 80 9.78 -7.42 -9.94
C ILE A 80 9.88 -6.69 -8.59
N LEU A 81 8.79 -6.60 -7.83
CA LEU A 81 8.80 -6.01 -6.49
C LEU A 81 9.76 -6.74 -5.54
N GLU A 82 9.75 -8.07 -5.56
CA GLU A 82 10.63 -8.90 -4.73
C GLU A 82 12.12 -8.72 -5.10
N ASN A 83 12.40 -8.35 -6.35
CA ASN A 83 13.72 -7.97 -6.79
C ASN A 83 14.05 -6.54 -6.31
N THR A 84 14.59 -6.49 -5.10
CA THR A 84 14.86 -5.35 -4.19
C THR A 84 15.32 -3.99 -4.74
N ALA A 85 15.64 -3.86 -6.02
CA ALA A 85 16.07 -2.59 -6.63
C ALA A 85 14.95 -1.55 -6.71
N LEU A 86 13.69 -1.95 -6.92
CA LEU A 86 12.56 -1.00 -6.90
C LEU A 86 12.31 -0.48 -5.48
N ILE A 87 12.31 -1.37 -4.48
CA ILE A 87 12.00 -1.03 -3.08
C ILE A 87 13.06 -0.09 -2.48
N LYS A 88 14.34 -0.35 -2.76
CA LYS A 88 15.46 0.44 -2.20
C LYS A 88 15.50 1.88 -2.69
N ASN A 89 14.90 2.15 -3.84
CA ASN A 89 14.90 3.45 -4.48
C ASN A 89 13.48 4.00 -4.63
N LEU A 90 12.54 3.57 -3.78
CA LEU A 90 11.26 4.25 -3.64
C LEU A 90 11.57 5.71 -3.26
N ASP A 91 11.31 6.63 -4.18
CA ASP A 91 11.45 8.06 -3.99
C ASP A 91 10.10 8.67 -3.59
N GLU A 92 10.12 9.98 -3.33
CA GLU A 92 8.96 10.77 -2.90
C GLU A 92 7.81 10.78 -3.94
N ASN A 93 8.03 10.25 -5.15
CA ASN A 93 7.08 10.29 -6.26
C ASN A 93 6.18 9.05 -6.34
N TYR A 94 6.28 8.11 -5.41
CA TYR A 94 5.29 7.04 -5.29
C TYR A 94 4.04 7.59 -4.60
N ASP A 95 2.99 7.78 -5.39
CA ASP A 95 1.69 8.26 -4.93
C ASP A 95 0.86 7.13 -4.28
N LYS A 96 -0.33 7.47 -3.78
CA LYS A 96 -1.28 6.51 -3.22
C LYS A 96 -1.64 5.35 -4.18
N THR A 97 -1.44 5.53 -5.48
CA THR A 97 -1.67 4.50 -6.49
C THR A 97 -0.72 3.32 -6.30
N PHE A 98 0.52 3.56 -5.88
CA PHE A 98 1.49 2.50 -5.64
C PHE A 98 1.08 1.56 -4.51
N PHE A 99 0.67 2.08 -3.36
CA PHE A 99 0.16 1.25 -2.27
C PHE A 99 -1.04 0.38 -2.71
N ASN A 100 -1.97 0.95 -3.48
CA ASN A 100 -3.10 0.19 -4.01
C ASN A 100 -2.66 -0.92 -4.98
N GLN A 101 -1.60 -0.72 -5.77
CA GLN A 101 -1.04 -1.77 -6.62
C GLN A 101 -0.45 -2.90 -5.79
N ILE A 102 0.33 -2.60 -4.74
CA ILE A 102 0.86 -3.61 -3.82
C ILE A 102 -0.27 -4.42 -3.21
N LYS A 103 -1.29 -3.75 -2.69
CA LYS A 103 -2.47 -4.40 -2.12
C LYS A 103 -3.20 -5.29 -3.13
N ASN A 104 -3.28 -4.89 -4.40
CA ASN A 104 -3.92 -5.71 -5.44
C ASN A 104 -3.06 -6.92 -5.85
N ILE A 105 -1.73 -6.77 -5.89
CA ILE A 105 -0.81 -7.85 -6.28
C ILE A 105 -0.75 -8.93 -5.20
N TYR A 106 -0.62 -8.51 -3.94
CA TYR A 106 -0.49 -9.44 -2.82
C TYR A 106 -1.84 -9.86 -2.24
N GLU A 107 -2.90 -9.08 -2.44
CA GLU A 107 -4.20 -9.27 -1.81
C GLU A 107 -4.08 -9.47 -0.29
N TYR A 108 -4.26 -10.72 0.17
CA TYR A 108 -4.12 -11.17 1.55
C TYR A 108 -2.98 -12.17 1.75
N GLU A 109 -2.12 -12.35 0.74
CA GLU A 109 -0.93 -13.19 0.87
C GLU A 109 0.03 -12.54 1.86
N VAL A 110 0.34 -13.28 2.92
CA VAL A 110 1.24 -12.85 3.98
C VAL A 110 2.62 -13.45 3.71
N SER A 111 3.63 -12.60 3.59
CA SER A 111 5.02 -13.04 3.39
C SER A 111 6.01 -12.07 4.02
N GLU A 112 7.20 -12.57 4.39
CA GLU A 112 8.30 -11.72 4.85
C GLU A 112 8.71 -10.67 3.81
N GLN A 113 8.58 -11.01 2.53
CA GLN A 113 8.93 -10.10 1.45
C GLN A 113 7.92 -8.96 1.31
N LEU A 114 6.63 -9.24 1.49
CA LEU A 114 5.62 -8.19 1.61
C LEU A 114 5.89 -7.29 2.83
N LEU A 115 6.25 -7.86 3.98
CA LEU A 115 6.60 -7.06 5.16
C LEU A 115 7.77 -6.12 4.87
N LYS A 116 8.84 -6.58 4.21
CA LYS A 116 9.96 -5.71 3.82
C LYS A 116 9.53 -4.56 2.91
N ILE A 117 8.59 -4.78 2.01
CA ILE A 117 8.01 -3.72 1.16
C ILE A 117 7.26 -2.70 2.05
N LEU A 118 6.38 -3.20 2.91
CA LEU A 118 5.57 -2.36 3.80
C LEU A 118 6.43 -1.58 4.80
N ASP A 119 7.53 -2.14 5.28
CA ASP A 119 8.49 -1.45 6.16
C ASP A 119 9.06 -0.19 5.51
N VAL A 120 9.34 -0.23 4.20
CA VAL A 120 9.82 0.94 3.45
C VAL A 120 8.67 1.92 3.20
N LEU A 121 7.50 1.41 2.79
CA LEU A 121 6.33 2.24 2.53
C LEU A 121 5.82 2.97 3.78
N TYR A 122 6.05 2.43 4.98
CA TYR A 122 5.67 3.10 6.23
C TYR A 122 6.34 4.47 6.42
N ASN A 123 7.51 4.72 5.81
CA ASN A 123 8.13 6.05 5.85
C ASN A 123 7.37 7.11 5.03
N TYR A 124 6.53 6.68 4.08
CA TYR A 124 5.82 7.55 3.15
C TYR A 124 4.32 7.63 3.43
N TYR A 125 3.72 6.53 3.91
CA TYR A 125 2.28 6.42 4.17
C TYR A 125 1.97 6.08 5.63
N GLY A 126 2.94 6.30 6.53
CA GLY A 126 2.85 5.90 7.94
C GLY A 126 1.84 6.68 8.79
N ASP A 127 1.19 7.68 8.19
CA ASP A 127 0.08 8.49 8.69
C ASP A 127 -1.24 8.25 7.92
N GLU A 128 -1.22 7.41 6.87
CA GLU A 128 -2.43 7.01 6.15
C GLU A 128 -3.12 5.85 6.87
N ALA A 129 -4.32 6.09 7.42
CA ALA A 129 -5.08 5.07 8.14
C ALA A 129 -5.30 3.77 7.35
N ASP A 130 -5.56 3.86 6.04
CA ASP A 130 -5.73 2.67 5.19
C ASP A 130 -4.44 1.84 5.08
N PHE A 131 -3.29 2.50 4.99
CA PHE A 131 -1.98 1.86 4.96
C PHE A 131 -1.68 1.18 6.30
N ILE A 132 -1.83 1.92 7.39
CA ILE A 132 -1.59 1.45 8.76
C ILE A 132 -2.40 0.18 9.03
N ARG A 133 -3.70 0.18 8.68
CA ARG A 133 -4.55 -0.99 8.90
C ARG A 133 -4.13 -2.19 8.07
N TYR A 134 -3.79 -1.99 6.79
CA TYR A 134 -3.29 -3.09 5.95
C TYR A 134 -1.99 -3.66 6.49
N TYR A 135 -1.05 -2.79 6.87
CA TYR A 135 0.25 -3.20 7.38
C TYR A 135 0.14 -3.90 8.75
N SER A 136 -0.63 -3.36 9.68
CA SER A 136 -0.90 -4.00 10.97
C SER A 136 -1.60 -5.34 10.81
N PHE A 137 -2.52 -5.48 9.85
CA PHE A 137 -3.10 -6.78 9.52
C PHE A 137 -2.02 -7.80 9.11
N MET A 138 -1.09 -7.42 8.23
CA MET A 138 0.01 -8.31 7.82
C MET A 138 0.91 -8.70 9.00
N LEU A 139 1.23 -7.75 9.89
CA LEU A 139 2.00 -8.00 11.10
C LEU A 139 1.27 -8.95 12.07
N ILE A 140 -0.04 -8.79 12.25
CA ILE A 140 -0.86 -9.68 13.10
C ILE A 140 -0.84 -11.10 12.56
N GLU A 141 -1.05 -11.30 11.25
CA GLU A 141 -1.03 -12.64 10.65
C GLU A 141 0.37 -13.28 10.74
N MET A 142 1.44 -12.48 10.71
CA MET A 142 2.82 -12.93 10.95
C MET A 142 3.16 -13.10 12.44
N LYS A 143 2.21 -12.84 13.35
CA LYS A 143 2.40 -12.86 14.81
C LYS A 143 3.46 -11.87 15.33
N GLU A 144 3.71 -10.80 14.58
CA GLU A 144 4.57 -9.69 14.99
C GLU A 144 3.82 -8.69 15.87
N PHE A 145 3.22 -9.19 16.95
CA PHE A 145 2.26 -8.46 17.78
C PHE A 145 2.80 -7.15 18.36
N LYS A 146 4.07 -7.12 18.78
CA LYS A 146 4.69 -5.89 19.32
C LYS A 146 4.79 -4.77 18.29
N ARG A 147 5.08 -5.11 17.03
CA ARG A 147 5.16 -4.13 15.93
C ARG A 147 3.76 -3.66 15.55
N ALA A 148 2.81 -4.58 15.44
CA ALA A 148 1.41 -4.24 15.19
C ALA A 148 0.84 -3.31 16.28
N GLU A 149 1.08 -3.64 17.56
CA GLU A 149 0.70 -2.80 18.71
C GLU A 149 1.30 -1.40 18.59
N TYR A 150 2.62 -1.30 18.37
CA TYR A 150 3.30 0.00 18.28
C TYR A 150 2.70 0.92 17.21
N ILE A 151 2.52 0.41 15.99
CA ILE A 151 2.02 1.20 14.87
C ILE A 151 0.57 1.64 15.13
N LEU A 152 -0.29 0.71 15.57
CA LEU A 152 -1.70 1.04 15.86
C LEU A 152 -1.83 2.02 17.03
N MET A 153 -1.07 1.84 18.11
CA MET A 153 -1.11 2.73 19.26
C MET A 153 -0.61 4.13 18.92
N LYS A 154 0.49 4.24 18.17
CA LYS A 154 1.01 5.54 17.72
C LYS A 154 -0.08 6.33 17.01
N GLU A 155 -0.75 5.70 16.05
CA GLU A 155 -1.80 6.33 15.25
C GLU A 155 -3.03 6.70 16.09
N VAL A 156 -3.48 5.80 16.99
CA VAL A 156 -4.58 6.09 17.91
C VAL A 156 -4.28 7.30 18.78
N LEU A 157 -3.04 7.46 19.26
CA LEU A 157 -2.62 8.56 20.13
C LEU A 157 -2.41 9.88 19.37
N GLU A 158 -1.94 9.83 18.13
CA GLU A 158 -1.64 11.02 17.32
C GLU A 158 -2.90 11.57 16.61
N ASN A 159 -3.77 10.68 16.10
CA ASN A 159 -4.91 11.05 15.25
C ASN A 159 -6.28 10.80 15.95
N ASN A 160 -6.39 11.28 17.19
CA ASN A 160 -7.47 11.09 18.20
C ASN A 160 -8.93 11.42 17.80
N THR A 161 -9.29 11.56 16.51
CA THR A 161 -10.66 11.93 16.11
C THR A 161 -11.12 11.19 14.85
N GLY A 162 -12.15 10.35 14.98
CA GLY A 162 -12.94 9.87 13.85
C GLY A 162 -13.09 8.34 13.73
N LYS A 163 -13.69 7.92 12.62
CA LYS A 163 -14.05 6.52 12.30
C LYS A 163 -12.83 5.57 12.25
N SER A 164 -11.66 6.08 11.88
CA SER A 164 -10.39 5.33 11.82
C SER A 164 -9.89 4.87 13.18
N MET A 165 -10.14 5.63 14.25
CA MET A 165 -9.69 5.29 15.60
C MET A 165 -10.38 4.02 16.12
N GLY A 166 -11.69 3.91 15.94
CA GLY A 166 -12.46 2.73 16.35
C GLY A 166 -12.01 1.45 15.66
N ASP A 167 -11.72 1.58 14.37
CA ASP A 167 -11.17 0.52 13.55
C ASP A 167 -9.81 0.02 14.07
N MET A 168 -8.91 0.94 14.44
CA MET A 168 -7.60 0.58 15.01
C MET A 168 -7.70 -0.02 16.41
N LEU A 169 -8.67 0.43 17.22
CA LEU A 169 -8.95 -0.18 18.53
C LEU A 169 -9.43 -1.63 18.38
N VAL A 170 -10.25 -1.93 17.37
CA VAL A 170 -10.64 -3.32 17.06
C VAL A 170 -9.42 -4.16 16.66
N ASP A 171 -8.53 -3.61 15.83
CA ASP A 171 -7.30 -4.28 15.42
C ASP A 171 -6.35 -4.51 16.63
N LEU A 172 -6.24 -3.55 17.56
CA LEU A 172 -5.51 -3.68 18.84
C LEU A 172 -6.11 -4.75 19.75
N ALA A 173 -7.44 -4.81 19.85
CA ALA A 173 -8.12 -5.86 20.60
C ALA A 173 -7.76 -7.24 20.04
N ASN A 174 -7.67 -7.37 18.71
CA ASN A 174 -7.23 -8.61 18.06
C ASN A 174 -5.77 -8.95 18.38
N VAL A 175 -4.85 -7.96 18.37
CA VAL A 175 -3.45 -8.14 18.80
C VAL A 175 -3.41 -8.71 20.23
N TYR A 176 -4.08 -8.06 21.18
CA TYR A 176 -4.04 -8.47 22.59
C TYR A 176 -4.68 -9.82 22.84
N ASN A 177 -5.79 -10.13 22.17
CA ASN A 177 -6.42 -11.43 22.27
C ASN A 177 -5.51 -12.55 21.74
N GLN A 178 -4.87 -12.37 20.59
CA GLN A 178 -3.97 -13.37 20.02
C GLN A 178 -2.65 -13.49 20.78
N ASN A 179 -2.18 -12.42 21.40
CA ASN A 179 -0.97 -12.39 22.23
C ASN A 179 -1.22 -12.79 23.71
N ASN A 180 -2.43 -13.21 24.06
CA ASN A 180 -2.85 -13.57 25.44
C ASN A 180 -2.70 -12.43 26.48
N GLU A 181 -2.79 -11.17 26.06
CA GLU A 181 -2.74 -9.99 26.94
C GLU A 181 -4.15 -9.59 27.42
N GLN A 182 -4.74 -10.45 28.25
CA GLN A 182 -6.15 -10.34 28.67
C GLN A 182 -6.52 -8.99 29.32
N GLU A 183 -5.64 -8.43 30.14
CA GLU A 183 -5.90 -7.13 30.78
C GLU A 183 -5.99 -6.00 29.75
N LYS A 184 -5.02 -5.93 28.83
CA LYS A 184 -5.01 -4.94 27.75
C LYS A 184 -6.22 -5.10 26.83
N PHE A 185 -6.56 -6.35 26.47
CA PHE A 185 -7.77 -6.65 25.70
C PHE A 185 -9.03 -6.08 26.37
N MET A 186 -9.24 -6.39 27.65
CA MET A 186 -10.41 -5.90 28.40
C MET A 186 -10.44 -4.37 28.52
N ASN A 187 -9.28 -3.72 28.63
CA ASN A 187 -9.21 -2.26 28.65
C ASN A 187 -9.64 -1.65 27.31
N ILE A 188 -9.20 -2.21 26.18
CA ILE A 188 -9.66 -1.76 24.85
C ILE A 188 -11.16 -1.99 24.67
N MET A 189 -11.69 -3.14 25.13
CA MET A 189 -13.12 -3.42 25.02
C MET A 189 -13.99 -2.39 25.76
N LYS A 190 -13.57 -1.98 26.96
CA LYS A 190 -14.26 -0.91 27.71
C LYS A 190 -14.26 0.42 26.94
N ILE A 191 -13.14 0.77 26.31
CA ILE A 191 -13.04 2.00 25.50
C ILE A 191 -14.05 1.94 24.34
N LEU A 192 -14.07 0.83 23.60
CA LEU A 192 -15.00 0.63 22.48
C LEU A 192 -16.47 0.75 22.91
N GLU A 193 -16.85 0.19 24.06
CA GLU A 193 -18.20 0.33 24.62
C GLU A 193 -18.54 1.79 24.95
N THR A 194 -17.64 2.51 25.62
CA THR A 194 -17.90 3.90 26.05
C THR A 194 -18.06 4.86 24.88
N GLN A 195 -17.37 4.62 23.77
CA GLN A 195 -17.41 5.50 22.60
C GLN A 195 -18.60 5.23 21.66
N SER A 196 -19.48 4.26 21.98
CA SER A 196 -20.61 3.84 21.13
C SER A 196 -20.19 3.49 19.69
N ILE A 197 -18.93 3.08 19.50
CA ILE A 197 -18.41 2.67 18.21
C ILE A 197 -19.06 1.32 17.91
N PRO A 198 -19.82 1.17 16.80
CA PRO A 198 -20.50 -0.08 16.51
C PRO A 198 -19.49 -1.23 16.45
N ILE A 199 -19.61 -2.16 17.40
CA ILE A 199 -18.79 -3.38 17.48
C ILE A 199 -19.00 -4.26 16.22
N SER A 200 -20.07 -3.98 15.45
CA SER A 200 -20.26 -4.47 14.08
C SER A 200 -19.71 -3.48 13.05
N TYR A 201 -18.40 -3.38 12.87
CA TYR A 201 -17.87 -2.65 11.72
C TYR A 201 -16.76 -3.39 10.96
N ASN A 202 -16.93 -3.36 9.64
CA ASN A 202 -16.28 -4.14 8.60
C ASN A 202 -14.89 -3.59 8.25
N MET A 203 -13.85 -4.29 8.65
CA MET A 203 -12.89 -4.76 7.64
C MET A 203 -13.08 -6.27 7.50
N ASN A 204 -13.05 -6.74 6.24
CA ASN A 204 -13.63 -7.99 5.73
C ASN A 204 -13.25 -9.33 6.40
N LYS A 205 -12.60 -9.36 7.57
CA LYS A 205 -12.14 -10.59 8.21
C LYS A 205 -12.35 -10.70 9.71
N TYR A 206 -12.69 -9.68 10.50
CA TYR A 206 -12.88 -9.87 11.95
C TYR A 206 -14.16 -9.21 12.46
N MET A 207 -14.86 -9.89 13.37
CA MET A 207 -16.06 -9.37 14.05
C MET A 207 -15.93 -9.64 15.55
N ILE A 208 -16.10 -8.60 16.36
CA ILE A 208 -16.19 -8.76 17.80
C ILE A 208 -17.67 -8.96 18.17
N LEU A 209 -17.97 -9.99 18.93
CA LEU A 209 -19.31 -10.24 19.48
C LEU A 209 -19.24 -10.22 20.99
N LYS A 210 -20.13 -9.44 21.61
CA LYS A 210 -20.40 -9.53 23.04
C LYS A 210 -21.56 -10.49 23.24
N ASN A 211 -21.35 -11.57 23.98
CA ASN A 211 -22.43 -12.50 24.30
C ASN A 211 -23.22 -12.05 25.54
N ASN A 212 -24.36 -12.70 25.80
CA ASN A 212 -25.24 -12.39 26.94
C ASN A 212 -24.61 -12.64 28.33
N SER A 213 -23.38 -13.17 28.38
CA SER A 213 -22.60 -13.38 29.60
C SER A 213 -21.46 -12.37 29.78
N ASP A 214 -21.51 -11.24 29.05
CA ASP A 214 -20.48 -10.19 29.01
C ASP A 214 -19.09 -10.67 28.56
N LYS A 215 -19.03 -11.82 27.86
CA LYS A 215 -17.79 -12.30 27.25
C LYS A 215 -17.70 -11.83 25.81
N TYR A 216 -16.52 -11.37 25.43
CA TYR A 216 -16.19 -11.01 24.07
C TYR A 216 -15.61 -12.19 23.30
N MET A 217 -15.99 -12.31 22.03
CA MET A 217 -15.45 -13.28 21.09
C MET A 217 -15.04 -12.55 19.81
N ILE A 218 -13.83 -12.82 19.33
CA ILE A 218 -13.37 -12.36 18.02
C ILE A 218 -13.58 -13.49 17.02
N LEU A 219 -14.41 -13.27 16.00
CA LEU A 219 -14.63 -14.21 14.90
C LEU A 219 -13.87 -13.76 13.67
N LYS A 220 -13.16 -14.69 13.02
CA LYS A 220 -12.63 -14.47 11.66
C LYS A 220 -13.78 -14.72 10.66
N LYS A 221 -14.08 -13.77 9.76
CA LYS A 221 -15.03 -13.94 8.64
C LYS A 221 -14.40 -14.77 7.52
#